data_AF-A0A9E1U690-F1
#
_entry.id   AF-A0A9E1U690-F1
#
_cell.length_a   1.000
_cell.length_b   1.000
_cell.length_c   1.000
_cell.angle_alpha   90.00
_cell.angle_beta   90.00
_cell.angle_gamma   90.00
#
_symmetry.space_group_name_H-M   'P 1'
#
loop_
_entity.id
_entity.type
_entity.pdbx_description
1 polymer ?
#
loop_
_entity_poly.entity_id
_entity_poly.type
_entity_poly.pdbx_seq_one_letter_code
_entity_poly.pdbx_strand_id
1 'polypeptide(L)'
;MLQELVPGAKFRFVQIGGGTANYTALTGAQTNATVLSGAEVVKFTRMPDGSENSEAQIKPLAYTGAARFGQLSDLPTMKELGYDMEFCIKSWWFAPKGTPKAAIEGFANALEASTSTDRYQKFLESKGFANLFLGGNDLQQDLQNTWTAIEPVAKLASKK
;
A
#
# COMPACT_ATOMS: atom_id res chain seq x y z
N MET A 1 -3.20 10.33 -12.03
CA MET A 1 -1.95 9.54 -12.09
C MET A 1 -0.78 10.38 -11.61
N LEU A 2 0.27 9.82 -10.99
CA LEU A 2 1.41 10.62 -10.47
C LEU A 2 2.05 11.54 -11.54
N GLN A 3 2.18 11.07 -12.78
CA GLN A 3 2.69 11.89 -13.91
C GLN A 3 1.82 13.11 -14.26
N GLU A 4 0.55 13.14 -13.85
CA GLU A 4 -0.36 14.27 -14.14
C GLU A 4 -0.22 15.39 -13.11
N LEU A 5 0.40 15.10 -11.96
CA LEU A 5 0.63 16.10 -10.91
C LEU A 5 1.78 17.06 -11.24
N VAL A 6 2.64 16.70 -12.21
CA VAL A 6 3.79 17.52 -12.63
C VAL A 6 3.77 17.70 -14.15
N PRO A 7 3.61 18.95 -14.65
CA PRO A 7 3.64 19.22 -16.09
C PRO A 7 4.92 18.67 -16.75
N GLY A 8 4.74 17.90 -17.82
CA GLY A 8 5.85 17.31 -18.59
C GLY A 8 6.40 15.99 -18.05
N ALA A 9 6.00 15.55 -16.84
CA ALA A 9 6.37 14.23 -16.34
C ALA A 9 5.74 13.12 -17.20
N LYS A 10 6.54 12.11 -17.52
CA LYS A 10 6.11 10.94 -18.29
C LYS A 10 6.75 9.69 -17.73
N PHE A 11 5.95 8.69 -17.40
CA PHE A 11 6.44 7.37 -17.02
C PHE A 11 6.12 6.34 -18.10
N ARG A 12 7.08 5.45 -18.36
CA ARG A 12 6.83 4.21 -19.10
C ARG A 12 6.55 3.11 -18.08
N PHE A 13 5.27 2.75 -17.93
CA PHE A 13 4.86 1.68 -17.03
C PHE A 13 5.28 0.32 -17.60
N VAL A 14 5.91 -0.51 -16.77
CA VAL A 14 6.30 -1.88 -17.12
C VAL A 14 5.61 -2.80 -16.12
N GLN A 15 4.81 -3.75 -16.62
CA GLN A 15 4.17 -4.75 -15.78
C GLN A 15 5.20 -5.82 -15.42
N ILE A 16 5.78 -5.67 -14.24
CA ILE A 16 6.71 -6.62 -13.62
C ILE A 16 5.99 -7.15 -12.39
N GLY A 17 5.98 -8.49 -12.20
CA GLY A 17 5.10 -9.20 -11.28
C GLY A 17 5.09 -8.73 -9.81
N GLY A 18 5.41 -9.62 -8.86
CA GLY A 18 5.39 -9.26 -7.44
C GLY A 18 6.51 -8.30 -7.02
N GLY A 19 6.52 -7.91 -5.74
CA GLY A 19 7.55 -7.02 -5.17
C GLY A 19 8.99 -7.53 -5.36
N THR A 20 9.23 -8.84 -5.19
CA THR A 20 10.54 -9.45 -5.50
C THR A 20 10.99 -9.25 -6.95
N ALA A 21 10.09 -9.43 -7.91
CA ALA A 21 10.41 -9.24 -9.33
C ALA A 21 10.69 -7.77 -9.64
N ASN A 22 9.91 -6.86 -9.05
CA ASN A 22 10.13 -5.42 -9.13
C ASN A 22 11.48 -5.00 -8.53
N TYR A 23 11.85 -5.56 -7.37
CA TYR A 23 13.13 -5.30 -6.73
C TYR A 23 14.30 -5.74 -7.63
N THR A 24 14.26 -6.97 -8.17
CA THR A 24 15.29 -7.47 -9.10
C THR A 24 15.38 -6.61 -10.35
N ALA A 25 14.26 -6.16 -10.90
CA ALA A 25 14.25 -5.27 -12.07
C ALA A 25 14.84 -3.89 -11.75
N LEU A 26 14.61 -3.36 -10.55
CA LEU A 26 15.18 -2.09 -10.10
C LEU A 26 16.70 -2.21 -9.90
N THR A 27 17.17 -3.20 -9.14
CA THR A 27 18.61 -3.37 -8.85
C THR A 27 19.40 -3.85 -10.06
N GLY A 28 18.75 -4.54 -11.00
CA GLY A 28 19.30 -4.90 -12.31
C GLY A 28 19.19 -3.79 -13.37
N ALA A 29 18.80 -2.56 -12.99
CA ALA A 29 18.67 -1.40 -13.87
C ALA A 29 17.70 -1.54 -15.07
N GLN A 30 16.74 -2.47 -14.98
CA GLN A 30 15.67 -2.64 -15.98
C GLN A 30 14.56 -1.59 -15.81
N THR A 31 14.39 -1.07 -14.59
CA THR A 31 13.50 0.04 -14.25
C THR A 31 14.23 1.09 -13.43
N ASN A 32 13.79 2.35 -13.50
CA ASN A 32 14.40 3.45 -12.76
C ASN A 32 13.73 3.71 -11.39
N ALA A 33 12.48 3.29 -11.25
CA ALA A 33 11.69 3.41 -10.03
C ALA A 33 10.63 2.32 -10.00
N THR A 34 10.24 1.91 -8.80
CA THR A 34 9.13 0.99 -8.57
C THR A 34 8.41 1.35 -7.27
N VAL A 35 7.28 0.71 -7.02
CA VAL A 35 6.54 0.78 -5.75
C VAL A 35 6.68 -0.57 -5.06
N LEU A 36 7.16 -0.55 -3.82
CA LEU A 36 7.30 -1.73 -2.95
C LEU A 36 6.49 -1.51 -1.68
N SER A 37 6.16 -2.59 -0.96
CA SER A 37 5.53 -2.47 0.35
C SER A 37 6.51 -1.88 1.38
N GLY A 38 5.99 -1.23 2.42
CA GLY A 38 6.83 -0.63 3.48
C GLY A 38 7.76 -1.64 4.14
N ALA A 39 7.28 -2.86 4.42
CA ALA A 39 8.12 -3.93 4.99
C ALA A 39 9.24 -4.41 4.05
N GLU A 40 8.99 -4.48 2.74
CA GLU A 40 10.04 -4.79 1.77
C GLU A 40 11.12 -3.70 1.76
N VAL A 41 10.71 -2.43 1.75
CA VAL A 41 11.64 -1.31 1.78
C VAL A 41 12.49 -1.33 3.05
N VAL A 42 11.89 -1.54 4.22
CA VAL A 42 12.63 -1.71 5.49
C VAL A 42 13.63 -2.86 5.37
N LYS A 43 13.20 -4.03 4.89
CA LYS A 43 14.06 -5.20 4.72
C LYS A 43 15.26 -4.94 3.80
N PHE A 44 15.09 -4.13 2.74
CA PHE A 44 16.15 -3.85 1.78
C PHE A 44 17.08 -2.70 2.19
N THR A 45 16.63 -1.82 3.09
CA THR A 45 17.34 -0.55 3.37
C THR A 45 17.74 -0.36 4.84
N ARG A 46 17.37 -1.28 5.73
CA ARG A 46 17.66 -1.22 7.15
C ARG A 46 18.32 -2.50 7.66
N MET A 47 19.20 -2.34 8.64
CA MET A 47 19.77 -3.43 9.44
C MET A 47 18.79 -3.87 10.52
N PRO A 48 18.99 -5.05 11.17
CA PRO A 48 18.11 -5.53 12.24
C PRO A 48 17.96 -4.58 13.44
N ASP A 49 18.95 -3.72 13.67
CA ASP A 49 18.94 -2.69 14.72
C ASP A 49 18.24 -1.38 14.29
N GLY A 50 17.70 -1.34 13.05
CA GLY A 50 17.02 -0.18 12.49
C GLY A 50 17.93 0.85 11.83
N SER A 51 19.25 0.69 11.89
CA SER A 51 20.20 1.58 11.20
C SER A 51 20.12 1.41 9.68
N GLU A 52 20.60 2.41 8.93
CA GLU A 52 20.62 2.31 7.46
C GLU A 52 21.60 1.21 7.01
N ASN A 53 21.16 0.38 6.06
CA ASN A 53 22.05 -0.56 5.41
C ASN A 53 22.90 0.18 4.37
N SER A 54 24.21 0.31 4.61
CA SER A 54 25.14 0.95 3.67
C SER A 54 25.28 0.23 2.33
N GLU A 55 24.89 -1.05 2.26
CA GLU A 55 24.87 -1.85 1.03
C GLU A 55 23.51 -1.81 0.31
N ALA A 56 22.56 -1.01 0.80
CA ALA A 56 21.25 -0.88 0.17
C ALA A 56 21.39 -0.43 -1.30
N GLN A 57 20.83 -1.23 -2.20
CA GLN A 57 20.88 -0.96 -3.65
C GLN A 57 19.74 -0.07 -4.13
N ILE A 58 18.86 0.35 -3.22
CA ILE A 58 17.69 1.16 -3.51
C ILE A 58 17.62 2.34 -2.53
N LYS A 59 17.01 3.44 -2.97
CA LYS A 59 16.76 4.61 -2.14
C LYS A 59 15.25 4.85 -2.01
N PRO A 60 14.68 4.80 -0.79
CA PRO A 60 13.29 5.19 -0.56
C PRO A 60 13.11 6.69 -0.87
N LEU A 61 12.03 7.07 -1.55
CA LEU A 61 11.79 8.46 -1.96
C LEU A 61 10.63 9.12 -1.20
N ALA A 62 9.51 8.43 -1.10
CA ALA A 62 8.33 8.91 -0.41
C ALA A 62 7.43 7.74 0.02
N TYR A 63 6.62 7.96 1.05
CA TYR A 63 5.56 7.06 1.45
C TYR A 63 4.22 7.53 0.88
N THR A 64 3.41 6.60 0.37
CA THR A 64 2.11 6.92 -0.25
C THR A 64 0.93 6.87 0.72
N GLY A 65 1.18 6.56 2.00
CA GLY A 65 0.13 6.59 3.03
C GLY A 65 -0.16 7.98 3.57
N ALA A 66 -1.25 8.08 4.35
CA ALA A 66 -1.77 9.33 4.91
C ALA A 66 -0.80 10.02 5.88
N ALA A 67 0.03 9.24 6.57
CA ALA A 67 1.00 9.69 7.55
C ALA A 67 2.31 8.92 7.36
N ARG A 68 3.41 9.45 7.91
CA ARG A 68 4.73 8.82 7.80
C ARG A 68 4.72 7.40 8.35
N PHE A 69 5.49 6.54 7.70
CA PHE A 69 5.62 5.15 8.11
C PHE A 69 6.56 5.04 9.30
N GLY A 70 6.10 4.53 10.44
CA GLY A 70 6.85 4.56 11.70
C GLY A 70 8.26 3.95 11.65
N GLN A 71 8.45 2.88 10.86
CA GLN A 71 9.77 2.25 10.70
C GLN A 71 10.71 3.02 9.75
N LEU A 72 10.20 4.02 9.04
CA LEU A 72 10.92 4.92 8.14
C LEU A 72 10.44 6.36 8.38
N SER A 73 10.55 6.86 9.61
CA SER A 73 10.00 8.15 10.04
C SER A 73 10.60 9.37 9.32
N ASP A 74 11.78 9.22 8.73
CA ASP A 74 12.44 10.26 7.94
C ASP A 74 11.91 10.36 6.50
N LEU A 75 11.16 9.34 6.05
CA LEU A 75 10.59 9.29 4.71
C LEU A 75 9.34 10.19 4.66
N PRO A 76 9.34 11.26 3.84
CA PRO A 76 8.17 12.13 3.71
C PRO A 76 7.03 11.37 3.02
N THR A 77 5.81 11.78 3.33
CA THR A 77 4.63 11.40 2.55
C THR A 77 4.58 12.17 1.23
N MET A 78 3.85 11.64 0.25
CA MET A 78 3.57 12.37 -1.00
C MET A 78 2.91 13.74 -0.74
N LYS A 79 2.02 13.82 0.26
CA LYS A 79 1.35 15.06 0.67
C LYS A 79 2.32 16.10 1.24
N GLU A 80 3.26 15.69 2.08
CA GLU A 80 4.33 16.58 2.59
C GLU A 80 5.23 17.12 1.46
N LEU A 81 5.35 16.37 0.36
CA LEU A 81 6.07 16.80 -0.84
C LEU A 81 5.22 17.69 -1.78
N GLY A 82 3.98 18.02 -1.40
CA GLY A 82 3.08 18.87 -2.18
C GLY A 82 2.28 18.14 -3.27
N TYR A 83 2.26 16.82 -3.25
CA TYR A 83 1.46 16.01 -4.18
C TYR A 83 0.16 15.56 -3.51
N ASP A 84 -0.98 15.90 -4.11
CA ASP A 84 -2.28 15.35 -3.69
C ASP A 84 -2.42 13.90 -4.16
N MET A 85 -1.67 13.03 -3.49
CA MET A 85 -1.64 11.60 -3.73
C MET A 85 -1.59 10.87 -2.40
N GLU A 86 -2.58 10.04 -2.16
CA GLU A 86 -2.59 9.06 -1.08
C GLU A 86 -3.13 7.75 -1.63
N PHE A 87 -2.35 6.69 -1.49
CA PHE A 87 -2.77 5.36 -1.93
C PHE A 87 -2.07 4.28 -1.11
N CYS A 88 -2.86 3.51 -0.38
CA CYS A 88 -2.43 2.29 0.29
C CYS A 88 -3.31 1.13 -0.18
N ILE A 89 -2.68 -0.02 -0.38
CA ILE A 89 -3.39 -1.26 -0.72
C ILE A 89 -4.08 -1.77 0.55
N LYS A 90 -5.37 -2.06 0.43
CA LYS A 90 -6.19 -2.66 1.49
C LYS A 90 -6.53 -4.10 1.11
N SER A 91 -6.79 -4.91 2.12
CA SER A 91 -7.35 -6.25 1.97
C SER A 91 -8.84 -6.21 2.30
N TRP A 92 -9.65 -6.84 1.46
CA TRP A 92 -11.09 -6.93 1.65
C TRP A 92 -11.54 -8.38 1.77
N TRP A 93 -12.55 -8.62 2.60
CA TRP A 93 -13.26 -9.89 2.68
C TRP A 93 -14.64 -9.74 2.06
N PHE A 94 -14.98 -10.64 1.15
CA PHE A 94 -16.29 -10.68 0.51
C PHE A 94 -16.97 -12.01 0.81
N ALA A 95 -18.28 -11.97 1.01
CA ALA A 95 -19.12 -13.15 1.14
C ALA A 95 -19.91 -13.39 -0.16
N PRO A 96 -20.27 -14.64 -0.49
CA PRO A 96 -21.15 -14.93 -1.62
C PRO A 96 -22.48 -14.16 -1.54
N LYS A 97 -23.07 -13.88 -2.71
CA LYS A 97 -24.40 -13.27 -2.77
C LYS A 97 -25.42 -14.18 -2.08
N GLY A 98 -26.22 -13.61 -1.19
CA GLY A 98 -27.25 -14.34 -0.44
C GLY A 98 -26.77 -14.96 0.87
N THR A 99 -25.50 -14.77 1.28
CA THR A 99 -25.07 -15.16 2.62
C THR A 99 -25.94 -14.50 3.69
N PRO A 100 -26.46 -15.25 4.68
CA PRO A 100 -27.32 -14.70 5.73
C PRO A 100 -26.63 -13.58 6.51
N LYS A 101 -27.37 -12.51 6.82
CA LYS A 101 -26.87 -11.33 7.55
C LYS A 101 -26.18 -11.71 8.86
N ALA A 102 -26.75 -12.64 9.63
CA ALA A 102 -26.17 -13.11 10.88
C ALA A 102 -24.78 -13.76 10.70
N ALA A 103 -24.53 -14.47 9.60
CA ALA A 103 -23.23 -15.06 9.31
C ALA A 103 -22.19 -13.99 8.94
N ILE A 104 -22.61 -12.97 8.18
CA ILE A 104 -21.77 -11.81 7.84
C ILE A 104 -21.37 -11.06 9.11
N GLU A 105 -22.34 -10.75 9.97
CA GLU A 105 -22.11 -10.03 11.23
C GLU A 105 -21.23 -10.85 12.19
N GLY A 106 -21.49 -12.15 12.33
CA GLY A 106 -20.67 -13.02 13.15
C GLY A 106 -19.20 -13.05 12.70
N PHE A 107 -18.96 -13.12 11.39
CA PHE A 107 -17.59 -13.10 10.84
C PHE A 107 -16.93 -11.73 10.99
N ALA A 108 -17.66 -10.64 10.71
CA ALA A 108 -17.16 -9.27 10.87
C ALA A 108 -16.75 -8.99 12.33
N ASN A 109 -17.60 -9.37 13.29
CA ASN A 109 -17.32 -9.19 14.72
C ASN A 109 -16.09 -10.01 15.16
N ALA A 110 -15.92 -11.22 14.61
CA ALA A 110 -14.74 -12.04 14.90
C ALA A 110 -13.45 -11.40 14.34
N LEU A 111 -13.50 -10.81 13.14
CA LEU A 111 -12.38 -10.06 12.57
C LEU A 111 -12.07 -8.81 13.41
N GLU A 112 -13.08 -8.02 13.77
CA GLU A 112 -12.93 -6.83 14.61
C GLU A 112 -12.27 -7.18 15.95
N ALA A 113 -12.79 -8.19 16.65
CA ALA A 113 -12.22 -8.66 17.91
C ALA A 113 -10.76 -9.11 17.75
N SER A 114 -10.41 -9.74 16.61
CA SER A 114 -9.04 -10.17 16.35
C SER A 114 -8.05 -9.00 16.27
N THR A 115 -8.51 -7.82 15.88
CA THR A 115 -7.64 -6.63 15.73
C THR A 115 -7.05 -6.14 17.05
N SER A 116 -7.72 -6.44 18.17
CA SER A 116 -7.26 -6.07 19.51
C SER A 116 -6.27 -7.09 20.10
N THR A 117 -5.95 -8.17 19.40
CA THR A 117 -5.04 -9.20 19.91
C THR A 117 -3.57 -8.82 19.66
N ASP A 118 -2.71 -9.15 20.63
CA ASP A 118 -1.25 -8.97 20.50
C ASP A 118 -0.68 -9.64 19.25
N ARG A 119 -1.23 -10.82 18.89
CA ARG A 119 -0.80 -11.54 17.69
C ARG A 119 -1.05 -10.72 16.43
N TYR A 120 -2.22 -10.07 16.33
CA TYR A 120 -2.56 -9.22 15.19
C TYR A 120 -1.73 -7.94 15.16
N GLN A 121 -1.59 -7.25 16.29
CA GLN A 121 -0.77 -6.03 16.39
C GLN A 121 0.68 -6.32 15.96
N LYS A 122 1.30 -7.38 16.51
CA LYS A 122 2.66 -7.81 16.11
C LYS A 122 2.76 -8.20 14.64
N PHE A 123 1.70 -8.82 14.09
CA PHE A 123 1.66 -9.14 12.67
C PHE A 123 1.66 -7.87 11.81
N LEU A 124 0.82 -6.89 12.13
CA LEU A 124 0.77 -5.61 11.41
C LEU A 124 2.10 -4.87 11.48
N GLU A 125 2.72 -4.78 12.67
CA GLU A 125 4.05 -4.19 12.86
C GLU A 125 5.10 -4.89 11.99
N SER A 126 5.12 -6.23 11.98
CA SER A 126 6.08 -7.00 11.17
C SER A 126 5.92 -6.80 9.65
N LYS A 127 4.72 -6.41 9.21
CA LYS A 127 4.38 -6.18 7.80
C LYS A 127 4.34 -4.71 7.41
N GLY A 128 4.50 -3.80 8.37
CA GLY A 128 4.35 -2.37 8.14
C GLY A 128 2.93 -1.99 7.70
N PHE A 129 1.92 -2.72 8.16
CA PHE A 129 0.52 -2.47 7.83
C PHE A 129 -0.12 -1.54 8.86
N ALA A 130 -1.02 -0.68 8.40
CA ALA A 130 -1.85 0.13 9.29
C ALA A 130 -2.91 -0.76 9.96
N ASN A 131 -3.20 -0.47 11.23
CA ASN A 131 -4.33 -1.08 11.92
C ASN A 131 -5.63 -0.42 11.45
N LEU A 132 -6.34 -1.08 10.54
CA LEU A 132 -7.59 -0.61 9.96
C LEU A 132 -8.58 -1.76 9.88
N PHE A 133 -9.72 -1.59 10.55
CA PHE A 133 -10.89 -2.43 10.35
C PHE A 133 -12.07 -1.55 9.96
N LEU A 134 -12.75 -1.92 8.87
CA LEU A 134 -13.95 -1.26 8.40
C LEU A 134 -15.03 -2.31 8.21
N GLY A 135 -16.20 -2.06 8.79
CA GLY A 135 -17.40 -2.88 8.65
C GLY A 135 -18.57 -2.07 8.08
N GLY A 136 -19.62 -2.78 7.64
CA GLY A 136 -20.89 -2.17 7.25
C GLY A 136 -20.76 -1.01 6.25
N ASN A 137 -21.38 0.13 6.57
CA ASN A 137 -21.42 1.30 5.70
C ASN A 137 -20.05 1.94 5.48
N ASP A 138 -19.15 1.88 6.47
CA ASP A 138 -17.81 2.47 6.35
C ASP A 138 -16.98 1.71 5.32
N LEU A 139 -17.07 0.37 5.32
CA LEU A 139 -16.46 -0.47 4.30
C LEU A 139 -17.05 -0.18 2.90
N GLN A 140 -18.38 -0.03 2.82
CA GLN A 140 -19.05 0.29 1.56
C GLN A 140 -18.58 1.64 1.00
N GLN A 141 -18.47 2.65 1.86
CA GLN A 141 -17.98 3.98 1.47
C GLN A 141 -16.52 3.93 1.03
N ASP A 142 -15.68 3.17 1.75
CA ASP A 142 -14.26 3.01 1.40
C ASP A 142 -14.06 2.33 0.04
N LEU A 143 -14.86 1.30 -0.26
CA LEU A 143 -14.88 0.63 -1.56
C LEU A 143 -15.31 1.61 -2.66
N GLN A 144 -16.31 2.44 -2.42
CA GLN A 144 -16.76 3.44 -3.39
C GLN A 144 -15.71 4.53 -3.64
N ASN A 145 -15.04 4.99 -2.59
CA ASN A 145 -13.93 5.94 -2.69
C ASN A 145 -12.78 5.35 -3.50
N THR A 146 -12.42 4.09 -3.21
CA THR A 146 -11.38 3.35 -3.92
C THR A 146 -11.75 3.17 -5.39
N TRP A 147 -12.99 2.80 -5.70
CA TRP A 147 -13.48 2.69 -7.08
C TRP A 147 -13.36 4.02 -7.82
N THR A 148 -13.84 5.11 -7.21
CA THR A 148 -13.83 6.45 -7.81
C THR A 148 -12.41 6.91 -8.15
N ALA A 149 -11.44 6.57 -7.31
CA ALA A 149 -10.03 6.88 -7.56
C ALA A 149 -9.41 6.03 -8.68
N ILE A 150 -9.75 4.74 -8.77
CA ILE A 150 -9.12 3.78 -9.69
C ILE A 150 -9.80 3.74 -11.07
N GLU A 151 -11.11 3.91 -11.15
CA GLU A 151 -11.88 3.77 -12.39
C GLU A 151 -11.35 4.64 -13.55
N PRO A 152 -11.04 5.94 -13.36
CA PRO A 152 -10.48 6.76 -14.43
C PRO A 152 -9.12 6.24 -14.91
N VAL A 153 -8.29 5.78 -13.97
CA VAL A 153 -6.96 5.21 -14.27
C VAL A 153 -7.09 3.91 -15.06
N ALA A 154 -8.02 3.03 -14.66
CA ALA A 154 -8.27 1.77 -15.37
C ALA A 154 -8.75 2.00 -16.81
N LYS A 155 -9.67 2.96 -17.03
CA LYS A 155 -10.14 3.35 -18.37
C LYS A 155 -9.05 3.93 -19.25
N LEU A 156 -8.05 4.60 -18.68
CA LEU A 156 -6.89 5.09 -19.41
C LEU A 156 -5.94 3.96 -19.78
N ALA A 157 -5.75 3.00 -18.87
CA ALA A 157 -4.90 1.83 -19.10
C ALA A 157 -5.43 0.93 -20.22
N SER A 158 -6.75 0.82 -20.40
CA SER A 158 -7.37 0.00 -21.45
C SER A 158 -7.31 0.60 -22.86
N LYS A 159 -6.82 1.84 -23.02
CA LYS A 159 -6.74 2.55 -24.31
C LYS A 159 -5.36 2.54 -24.95
N LYS A 160 -4.40 1.83 -24.35
CA LYS A 160 -3.05 1.62 -24.88
C LYS A 160 -2.87 0.15 -25.27
#